data_AF-A0A945YGP4-F1
#
_entry.id   AF-A0A945YGP4-F1
#
_cell.length_a   1.000
_cell.length_b   1.000
_cell.length_c   1.000
_cell.angle_alpha   90.00
_cell.angle_beta   90.00
_cell.angle_gamma   90.00
#
_symmetry.space_group_name_H-M   'P 1'
#
loop_
_entity.id
_entity.type
_entity.pdbx_description
1 polymer ?
#
loop_
_entity_poly.entity_id
_entity_poly.type
_entity_poly.pdbx_seq_one_letter_code
_entity_poly.pdbx_strand_id
1 'polypeptide(L)' 'IGIELCNLKLGIRPRVPFVFFDAKYFRDLRKQITQMIRAGRAPAWMGEYLLFTDDPDEVVAFYREKLQVL' A
#
# COMPACT_ATOMS: atom_id res chain seq x y z
N ILE A 1 7.51 -6.38 -5.67
CA ILE A 1 6.10 -5.96 -5.42
C ILE A 1 5.23 -7.15 -5.04
N GLY A 2 4.97 -8.11 -5.93
CA GLY A 2 4.06 -9.24 -5.64
C GLY A 2 4.39 -10.03 -4.36
N ILE A 3 5.65 -10.45 -4.18
CA ILE A 3 6.07 -11.18 -2.97
C ILE A 3 6.00 -10.32 -1.71
N GLU A 4 6.36 -9.04 -1.78
CA GLU A 4 6.29 -8.12 -0.65
C GLU A 4 4.84 -7.88 -0.18
N LEU A 5 3.92 -7.70 -1.13
CA LEU A 5 2.50 -7.60 -0.83
C LEU A 5 1.92 -8.91 -0.27
N CYS A 6 2.45 -10.06 -0.69
CA CYS A 6 2.12 -11.36 -0.09
C CYS A 6 2.60 -11.45 1.36
N ASN A 7 3.84 -11.04 1.64
CA ASN A 7 4.39 -11.01 2.99
C ASN A 7 3.58 -10.09 3.91
N LEU A 8 3.14 -8.93 3.40
CA LEU A 8 2.22 -8.04 4.10
C LEU A 8 0.91 -8.75 4.42
N LYS A 9 0.25 -9.33 3.41
CA LYS A 9 -1.03 -10.06 3.56
C LYS A 9 -0.93 -11.18 4.60
N LEU A 10 0.17 -11.93 4.60
CA LEU A 10 0.39 -13.08 5.50
C LEU A 10 0.88 -12.66 6.90
N GLY A 11 1.19 -11.39 7.13
CA GLY A 11 1.73 -10.91 8.41
C GLY A 11 3.14 -11.45 8.71
N ILE A 12 3.86 -11.95 7.70
CA ILE A 12 5.26 -12.38 7.83
C ILE A 12 6.16 -11.18 8.13
N ARG A 13 5.78 -10.01 7.60
CA ARG A 13 6.36 -8.72 7.95
C ARG A 13 5.38 -7.94 8.83
N PRO A 14 5.88 -7.07 9.72
CA PRO A 14 5.04 -6.07 10.39
C PRO A 14 4.24 -5.28 9.35
N ARG A 15 3.07 -4.77 9.74
CA ARG A 15 2.25 -3.92 8.86
C ARG A 15 2.97 -2.59 8.64
N VAL A 16 3.73 -2.52 7.56
CA VAL A 16 4.50 -1.34 7.18
C VAL A 16 3.86 -0.64 5.98
N PRO A 17 3.94 0.69 5.91
CA PRO A 17 3.49 1.44 4.74
C PRO A 17 4.33 1.10 3.50
N PHE A 18 3.65 0.92 2.37
CA PHE A 18 4.23 0.81 1.04
C PHE A 18 3.88 2.06 0.24
N VAL A 19 4.88 2.64 -0.41
CA VAL A 19 4.72 3.83 -1.23
C VAL A 19 5.11 3.51 -2.66
N PHE A 20 4.21 3.82 -3.58
CA PHE A 20 4.40 3.74 -5.02
C PHE A 20 4.43 5.17 -5.57
N PHE A 21 5.64 5.71 -5.71
CA PHE A 21 5.89 7.08 -6.20
C PHE A 21 5.91 7.08 -7.73
N ASP A 22 5.18 8.01 -8.37
CA ASP A 22 4.68 7.96 -9.76
C ASP A 22 3.31 7.27 -9.88
N ALA A 23 2.26 8.00 -9.51
CA ALA A 23 0.89 7.50 -9.51
C ALA A 23 0.40 7.12 -10.91
N LYS A 24 0.95 7.76 -11.97
CA LYS A 24 0.62 7.44 -13.36
C LYS A 24 1.21 6.09 -13.77
N TYR A 25 2.48 5.86 -13.47
CA TYR A 25 3.16 4.59 -13.76
C TYR A 25 2.49 3.43 -13.03
N PHE A 26 2.16 3.62 -11.74
CA PHE A 26 1.56 2.58 -10.91
C PHE A 26 0.02 2.48 -10.98
N ARG A 27 -0.63 3.23 -11.88
CA ARG A 27 -2.10 3.28 -12.02
C ARG A 27 -2.71 1.89 -12.17
N ASP A 28 -2.14 1.04 -13.01
CA ASP A 28 -2.73 -0.27 -13.31
C ASP A 28 -2.48 -1.29 -12.19
N LEU A 29 -1.40 -1.13 -11.41
CA LEU A 29 -1.20 -1.84 -10.15
C LEU A 29 -2.27 -1.47 -9.12
N ARG A 30 -2.57 -0.17 -8.95
CA ARG A 30 -3.63 0.31 -8.04
C ARG A 30 -4.99 -0.29 -8.42
N LYS A 31 -5.30 -0.36 -9.72
CA LYS A 31 -6.52 -1.00 -10.23
C LYS A 31 -6.54 -2.49 -9.90
N GLN A 32 -5.45 -3.21 -10.16
CA GLN A 32 -5.36 -4.64 -9.89
C GLN A 32 -5.60 -4.94 -8.40
N ILE A 33 -4.94 -4.22 -7.49
CA ILE A 33 -5.10 -4.41 -6.05
C ILE A 33 -6.53 -4.09 -5.61
N THR A 34 -7.12 -3.00 -6.12
CA THR A 34 -8.52 -2.64 -5.84
C THR A 34 -9.47 -3.77 -6.26
N GLN A 35 -9.27 -4.36 -7.44
CA GLN A 35 -10.09 -5.48 -7.91
C GLN A 35 -9.88 -6.74 -7.06
N MET A 36 -8.64 -7.02 -6.65
CA MET A 36 -8.36 -8.15 -5.76
C MET A 36 -9.06 -8.01 -4.41
N ILE A 37 -9.11 -6.80 -3.84
CA ILE A 37 -9.83 -6.52 -2.60
C ILE A 37 -11.34 -6.72 -2.81
N ARG A 38 -11.91 -6.14 -3.88
CA ARG A 38 -13.34 -6.29 -4.21
C ARG A 38 -13.75 -7.75 -4.42
N ALA A 39 -12.89 -8.54 -5.04
CA ALA A 39 -13.12 -9.97 -5.29
C ALA A 39 -12.81 -10.88 -4.09
N GLY A 40 -12.47 -10.33 -2.92
CA GLY A 40 -12.12 -11.11 -1.72
C GLY A 40 -10.81 -11.89 -1.83
N ARG A 41 -9.95 -11.57 -2.79
CA ARG A 41 -8.64 -12.21 -3.00
C ARG A 41 -7.51 -11.57 -2.18
N ALA A 42 -7.70 -10.32 -1.76
CA ALA A 42 -6.85 -9.60 -0.82
C ALA A 42 -7.71 -9.01 0.32
N PRO A 43 -7.20 -8.93 1.55
CA PRO A 43 -7.95 -8.36 2.65
C PRO A 43 -8.09 -6.84 2.51
N ALA A 44 -9.26 -6.30 2.88
CA ALA A 44 -9.56 -4.87 2.71
C ALA A 44 -8.58 -3.94 3.42
N TRP A 45 -8.16 -4.31 4.64
CA TRP A 45 -7.21 -3.53 5.45
C TRP A 45 -5.86 -3.30 4.76
N MET A 46 -5.48 -4.15 3.80
CA MET A 46 -4.22 -4.00 3.08
C MET A 46 -4.14 -2.67 2.34
N GLY A 47 -5.28 -2.17 1.83
CA GLY A 47 -5.36 -0.87 1.17
C GLY A 47 -4.98 0.31 2.06
N GLU A 48 -5.12 0.18 3.39
CA GLU A 48 -4.75 1.21 4.36
C GLU A 48 -3.23 1.40 4.47
N TYR A 49 -2.43 0.45 3.97
CA TYR A 49 -0.97 0.47 4.03
C TYR A 49 -0.33 0.76 2.65
N LEU A 50 -1.12 1.11 1.64
CA LEU A 50 -0.61 1.41 0.30
C LEU A 50 -0.89 2.86 -0.08
N LEU A 51 0.16 3.61 -0.38
CA LEU A 51 0.07 4.96 -0.93
C LEU A 51 0.53 4.96 -2.40
N PHE A 52 -0.26 5.59 -3.27
CA PHE A 52 0.09 5.87 -4.66
C PHE A 52 0.06 7.38 -4.85
N THR A 53 1.22 8.00 -5.03
CA THR A 53 1.32 9.46 -5.03
C THR A 53 2.44 9.96 -5.94
N ASP A 54 2.34 11.24 -6.30
CA ASP A 54 3.40 12.03 -6.93
C ASP A 54 3.95 13.11 -5.96
N ASP A 55 3.39 13.18 -4.75
CA ASP A 55 3.69 14.21 -3.75
C ASP A 55 4.59 13.63 -2.63
N PRO A 56 5.83 14.13 -2.49
CA PRO A 56 6.74 13.67 -1.43
C PRO A 56 6.27 14.05 -0.02
N ASP A 57 5.47 15.11 0.15
CA ASP A 57 4.96 15.50 1.46
C ASP A 57 3.88 14.51 1.95
N GLU A 58 3.07 13.98 1.02
CA GLU A 58 2.10 12.92 1.31
C GLU A 58 2.80 11.64 1.77
N VAL A 59 3.98 11.32 1.21
CA VAL A 59 4.81 10.19 1.66
C VAL A 59 5.18 10.35 3.14
N VAL A 60 5.72 11.52 3.52
CA VAL A 60 6.14 11.77 4.91
C VAL A 60 4.93 11.70 5.85
N ALA A 61 3.81 12.33 5.49
CA ALA A 61 2.59 12.31 6.28
C ALA A 61 2.07 10.87 6.48
N PHE A 62 2.06 10.07 5.42
CA PHE A 62 1.61 8.69 5.46
C PHE A 62 2.49 7.81 6.37
N TYR A 63 3.82 7.95 6.28
CA TYR A 63 4.72 7.23 7.18
C TYR A 63 4.51 7.64 8.65
N ARG A 64 4.32 8.93 8.95
CA ARG A 64 4.02 9.41 10.31
C ARG A 64 2.74 8.81 10.86
N GLU A 65 1.67 8.79 10.05
CA GLU A 65 0.38 8.22 10.42
C GLU A 65 0.49 6.72 10.74
N LYS A 66 1.14 5.94 9.86
CA LYS A 66 1.16 4.47 9.97
C LYS A 66 2.16 3.94 10.98
N LEU A 67 3.27 4.64 11.19
CA LEU A 67 4.30 4.22 12.14
C LEU A 67 4.09 4.80 13.55
N GLN A 68 3.05 5.64 13.75
CA GLN A 68 2.80 6.32 15.02
C GLN A 68 4.05 7.05 15.57
N VAL A 69 4.86 7.61 14.68
CA VAL A 69 6.04 8.37 15.09
C VAL A 69 5.56 9.75 15.49
N LEU A 70 5.56 10.00 16.81
CA LEU A 70 5.29 11.29 17.44
C LEU A 70 6.25 12.38 16.93
#